data_AF-A0AAV4Q6M4-F1
#
_entry.id   AF-A0AAV4Q6M4-F1
#
_cell.length_a   1.000
_cell.length_b   1.000
_cell.length_c   1.000
_cell.angle_alpha   90.00
_cell.angle_beta   90.00
_cell.angle_gamma   90.00
#
_symmetry.space_group_name_H-M   'P 1'
#
loop_
_entity.id
_entity.type
_entity.pdbx_description
1 polymer ?
#
loop_
_entity_poly.entity_id
_entity_poly.type
_entity_poly.pdbx_seq_one_letter_code
_entity_poly.pdbx_strand_id
1 'polypeptide(L)'
;MLVQNSEEFQKKYLIECPKKRLWLYYINEEGEWHTEKDLYMDNVPNVFTPSISLETSKIQLIAMKYSLNGTFLGLTKINSNDLHLCQESDIEEDIAFIIGTRVERVCIRSLQYLWQSSELVFFDLYLINNQNKTELYPIPVLIRNIVVNGELVNMEKDMSKWRLVRRFFLTDHISGIEEETNLNHKHNQPVAKVFRYASEVSLKIVFKSEGKPGTIYPPLLVISYAEATPDDYMKNKKLHIFAFAWSVLQTYSWFRRSGKHAADLVTVGKFIIFMSGNLGKDVMYTLLPTSQQEDFLSVYIGIAFALKALQLIHLLVVQCNIDIFYIDWERPRVRTSSVSARTATTSKNIAETPAGADHKKSSTNFLKSHS
;
A
#
# COMPACT_ATOMS: atom_id res chain seq x y z
N MET A 1 -18.85 -9.69 -33.19
CA MET A 1 -19.83 -8.78 -33.84
C MET A 1 -20.51 -7.92 -32.75
N LEU A 2 -19.72 -7.21 -31.93
CA LEU A 2 -20.15 -6.55 -30.69
C LEU A 2 -19.41 -5.20 -30.51
N VAL A 3 -19.43 -4.33 -31.51
CA VAL A 3 -18.81 -2.98 -31.42
C VAL A 3 -19.74 -1.86 -31.95
N GLN A 4 -20.87 -2.18 -32.59
CA GLN A 4 -21.73 -1.14 -33.20
C GLN A 4 -22.87 -0.61 -32.32
N ASN A 5 -23.12 -1.17 -31.12
CA ASN A 5 -24.27 -0.77 -30.30
C ASN A 5 -24.00 0.35 -29.27
N SER A 6 -22.75 0.81 -29.08
CA SER A 6 -22.48 1.90 -28.13
C SER A 6 -22.84 3.29 -28.69
N GLU A 7 -22.63 3.52 -29.99
CA GLU A 7 -22.93 4.80 -30.63
C GLU A 7 -24.44 5.03 -30.81
N GLU A 8 -25.20 3.97 -31.10
CA GLU A 8 -26.66 4.07 -31.25
C GLU A 8 -27.35 4.25 -29.89
N PHE A 9 -26.77 3.67 -28.82
CA PHE A 9 -27.16 3.96 -27.45
C PHE A 9 -26.80 5.39 -27.04
N GLN A 10 -25.72 6.00 -27.54
CA GLN A 10 -25.39 7.39 -27.21
C GLN A 10 -26.30 8.40 -27.94
N LYS A 11 -26.64 8.17 -29.21
CA LYS A 11 -27.45 9.12 -30.01
C LYS A 11 -28.92 9.21 -29.59
N LYS A 12 -29.51 8.13 -29.07
CA LYS A 12 -30.94 8.11 -28.71
C LYS A 12 -31.28 8.97 -27.48
N TYR A 13 -30.30 9.27 -26.62
CA TYR A 13 -30.52 9.95 -25.33
C TYR A 13 -30.00 11.39 -25.30
N LEU A 14 -29.52 11.93 -26.43
CA LEU A 14 -28.98 13.30 -26.53
C LEU A 14 -29.97 14.36 -27.02
N ILE A 15 -31.22 13.99 -27.36
CA ILE A 15 -32.20 14.95 -27.92
C ILE A 15 -32.94 15.73 -26.81
N GLU A 16 -33.01 15.20 -25.60
CA GLU A 16 -33.60 15.89 -24.46
C GLU A 16 -32.57 15.97 -23.32
N CYS A 17 -31.85 17.10 -23.24
CA CYS A 17 -31.21 17.46 -21.99
C CYS A 17 -32.28 17.47 -20.89
N PRO A 18 -32.07 16.82 -19.72
CA PRO A 18 -33.04 16.86 -18.65
C PRO A 18 -33.33 18.33 -18.30
N LYS A 19 -34.61 18.72 -18.34
CA LYS A 19 -35.07 20.11 -18.15
C LYS A 19 -34.68 20.71 -16.80
N LYS A 20 -34.29 19.88 -15.82
CA LYS A 20 -33.72 20.34 -14.56
C LYS A 20 -32.27 20.75 -14.77
N ARG A 21 -31.98 22.04 -14.50
CA ARG A 21 -30.61 22.56 -14.41
C ARG A 21 -29.79 21.63 -13.51
N LEU A 22 -28.70 21.08 -14.05
CA LEU A 22 -27.73 20.24 -13.34
C LEU A 22 -26.95 21.13 -12.36
N TRP A 23 -27.63 21.59 -11.32
CA TRP A 23 -27.00 22.29 -10.21
C TRP A 23 -26.07 21.31 -9.48
N LEU A 24 -24.92 21.80 -9.05
CA LEU A 24 -24.00 21.07 -8.17
C LEU A 24 -24.72 20.59 -6.90
N TYR A 25 -25.67 21.39 -6.43
CA TYR A 25 -26.45 21.21 -5.22
C TYR A 25 -27.79 20.51 -5.49
N TYR A 26 -28.25 19.73 -4.53
CA TYR A 26 -29.57 19.10 -4.52
C TYR A 26 -30.57 20.09 -3.88
N ILE A 27 -30.97 21.09 -4.67
CA ILE A 27 -31.89 22.17 -4.27
C ILE A 27 -33.17 22.12 -5.12
N ASN A 28 -34.26 22.66 -4.58
CA ASN A 28 -35.51 22.81 -5.32
C ASN A 28 -35.43 23.93 -6.38
N GLU A 29 -36.53 24.18 -7.10
CA GLU A 29 -36.59 25.19 -8.16
C GLU A 29 -36.43 26.62 -7.62
N GLU A 30 -36.77 26.80 -6.35
CA GLU A 30 -36.64 28.04 -5.57
C GLU A 30 -35.22 28.24 -5.01
N GLY A 31 -34.33 27.25 -5.13
CA GLY A 31 -32.95 27.30 -4.64
C GLY A 31 -32.77 26.97 -3.16
N GLU A 32 -33.80 26.42 -2.53
CA GLU A 32 -33.83 26.03 -1.13
C GLU A 32 -33.46 24.55 -0.93
N TRP A 33 -32.95 24.28 0.28
CA TRP A 33 -32.54 22.96 0.74
C TRP A 33 -33.69 22.28 1.48
N HIS A 34 -34.16 21.14 0.97
CA HIS A 34 -35.25 20.35 1.57
C HIS A 34 -34.82 18.92 1.83
N THR A 35 -33.66 18.75 2.48
CA THR A 35 -32.97 17.47 2.71
C THR A 35 -33.90 16.37 3.21
N GLU A 36 -34.71 16.62 4.24
CA GLU A 36 -35.60 15.61 4.81
C GLU A 36 -36.60 15.11 3.75
N LYS A 37 -37.25 16.04 3.05
CA LYS A 37 -38.18 15.71 1.96
C LYS A 37 -37.48 14.94 0.83
N ASP A 38 -36.26 15.34 0.48
CA ASP A 38 -35.47 14.71 -0.59
C ASP A 38 -35.01 13.29 -0.23
N LEU A 39 -34.77 13.00 1.06
CA LEU A 39 -34.35 11.69 1.54
C LEU A 39 -35.52 10.76 1.92
N TYR A 40 -36.73 11.29 2.03
CA TYR A 40 -37.94 10.51 2.35
C TYR A 40 -38.96 10.48 1.20
N MET A 41 -38.53 10.70 -0.04
CA MET A 41 -39.44 10.68 -1.20
C MET A 41 -40.09 9.30 -1.46
N ASP A 42 -41.31 9.33 -1.99
CA ASP A 42 -42.12 8.14 -2.28
C ASP A 42 -42.01 7.56 -3.69
N ASN A 43 -41.27 8.23 -4.57
CA ASN A 43 -41.20 7.92 -6.00
C ASN A 43 -39.92 7.18 -6.42
N VAL A 44 -39.22 6.51 -5.50
CA VAL A 44 -38.04 5.72 -5.86
C VAL A 44 -38.48 4.54 -6.73
N PRO A 45 -37.88 4.34 -7.92
CA PRO A 45 -38.23 3.23 -8.77
C PRO A 45 -37.78 1.90 -8.16
N ASN A 46 -38.44 0.84 -8.59
CA ASN A 46 -38.20 -0.56 -8.22
C ASN A 46 -38.74 -1.00 -6.86
N VAL A 47 -39.04 -2.29 -6.79
CA VAL A 47 -39.37 -3.01 -5.57
C VAL A 47 -38.35 -4.13 -5.44
N PHE A 48 -37.66 -4.17 -4.31
CA PHE A 48 -36.55 -5.07 -4.07
C PHE A 48 -36.95 -6.22 -3.17
N THR A 49 -36.53 -7.42 -3.51
CA THR A 49 -36.64 -8.59 -2.63
C THR A 49 -35.26 -8.81 -2.00
N PRO A 50 -35.09 -9.01 -0.69
CA PRO A 50 -33.78 -9.33 -0.12
C PRO A 50 -33.45 -10.81 -0.33
N SER A 51 -32.78 -11.14 -1.44
CA SER A 51 -32.31 -12.50 -1.75
C SER A 51 -31.07 -12.46 -2.62
N ILE A 52 -30.03 -13.22 -2.30
CA ILE A 52 -28.77 -13.16 -3.04
C ILE A 52 -28.87 -13.69 -4.48
N SER A 53 -29.85 -14.57 -4.74
CA SER A 53 -30.04 -15.26 -6.02
C SER A 53 -31.00 -14.59 -6.97
N LEU A 54 -31.77 -13.59 -6.52
CA LEU A 54 -32.81 -12.97 -7.34
C LEU A 54 -32.29 -11.70 -8.02
N GLU A 55 -32.59 -11.55 -9.31
CA GLU A 55 -32.28 -10.32 -10.05
C GLU A 55 -33.02 -9.10 -9.49
N THR A 56 -34.19 -9.30 -8.87
CA THR A 56 -34.94 -8.23 -8.20
C THR A 56 -34.26 -7.69 -6.94
N SER A 57 -33.18 -8.34 -6.50
CA SER A 57 -32.37 -7.92 -5.35
C SER A 57 -31.19 -7.05 -5.76
N LYS A 58 -30.84 -7.02 -7.05
CA LYS A 58 -29.70 -6.26 -7.57
C LYS A 58 -30.06 -4.80 -7.79
N ILE A 59 -29.18 -3.93 -7.32
CA ILE A 59 -29.23 -2.49 -7.56
C ILE A 59 -28.41 -2.19 -8.80
N GLN A 60 -29.03 -1.53 -9.78
CA GLN A 60 -28.35 -1.14 -11.01
C GLN A 60 -28.07 0.37 -10.96
N LEU A 61 -26.78 0.70 -10.88
CA LEU A 61 -26.32 2.08 -10.81
C LEU A 61 -25.66 2.49 -12.13
N ILE A 62 -25.84 3.76 -12.48
CA ILE A 62 -25.17 4.39 -13.62
C ILE A 62 -24.67 5.76 -13.19
N ALA A 63 -23.48 6.14 -13.64
CA ALA A 63 -22.94 7.46 -13.43
C ALA A 63 -22.79 8.20 -14.75
N MET A 64 -23.16 9.48 -14.74
CA MET A 64 -22.74 10.44 -15.75
C MET A 64 -21.38 11.01 -15.34
N LYS A 65 -20.40 10.93 -16.23
CA LYS A 65 -19.03 11.42 -15.99
C LYS A 65 -18.82 12.77 -16.66
N TYR A 66 -18.14 13.67 -15.98
CA TYR A 66 -17.79 15.00 -16.48
C TYR A 66 -16.33 15.33 -16.20
N SER A 67 -15.69 16.07 -17.12
CA SER A 67 -14.35 16.62 -16.92
C SER A 67 -14.39 17.88 -16.04
N LEU A 68 -13.22 18.37 -15.64
CA LEU A 68 -13.08 19.63 -14.91
C LEU A 68 -13.70 20.84 -15.63
N ASN A 69 -13.63 20.87 -16.96
CA ASN A 69 -14.21 21.94 -17.77
C ASN A 69 -15.72 21.77 -17.99
N GLY A 70 -16.35 20.79 -17.33
CA GLY A 70 -17.77 20.48 -17.47
C GLY A 70 -18.14 19.70 -18.73
N THR A 71 -17.17 19.25 -19.53
CA THR A 71 -17.43 18.40 -20.70
C THR A 71 -18.00 17.07 -20.24
N PHE A 72 -19.13 16.67 -20.83
CA PHE A 72 -19.70 15.34 -20.61
C PHE A 72 -18.79 14.27 -21.25
N LEU A 73 -18.30 13.33 -20.42
CA LEU A 73 -17.41 12.26 -20.83
C LEU A 73 -18.15 10.98 -21.22
N GLY A 74 -19.36 10.78 -20.68
CA GLY A 74 -20.20 9.64 -21.00
C GLY A 74 -20.99 9.08 -19.83
N LEU A 75 -21.85 8.11 -20.15
CA LEU A 75 -22.56 7.28 -19.17
C LEU A 75 -21.77 6.00 -18.94
N THR A 76 -21.57 5.62 -17.68
CA THR A 76 -20.89 4.37 -17.32
C THR A 76 -21.72 3.63 -16.29
N LYS A 77 -22.01 2.35 -16.53
CA LYS A 77 -22.58 1.46 -15.51
C LYS A 77 -21.58 1.36 -14.36
N ILE A 78 -22.06 1.54 -13.13
CA ILE A 78 -21.24 1.53 -11.93
C ILE A 78 -21.30 0.15 -11.31
N ASN A 79 -20.13 -0.42 -11.06
CA ASN A 79 -19.90 -1.61 -10.28
C ASN A 79 -19.35 -1.23 -8.90
N SER A 80 -19.29 -2.18 -7.98
CA SER A 80 -18.85 -1.94 -6.60
C SER A 80 -17.41 -1.39 -6.51
N ASN A 81 -16.55 -1.78 -7.45
CA ASN A 81 -15.16 -1.32 -7.53
C ASN A 81 -15.00 0.13 -8.00
N ASP A 82 -16.01 0.69 -8.71
CA ASP A 82 -15.94 2.03 -9.28
C ASP A 82 -16.18 3.15 -8.26
N LEU A 83 -16.65 2.82 -7.05
CA LEU A 83 -16.99 3.79 -6.00
C LEU A 83 -15.96 3.83 -4.86
N HIS A 84 -14.79 3.21 -5.01
CA HIS A 84 -13.76 3.22 -3.97
C HIS A 84 -12.33 3.21 -4.52
N LEU A 85 -11.38 3.65 -3.69
CA LEU A 85 -9.96 3.72 -4.04
C LEU A 85 -9.17 2.44 -3.70
N CYS A 86 -9.82 1.37 -3.23
CA CYS A 86 -9.18 0.09 -2.96
C CYS A 86 -8.83 -0.68 -4.22
N GLN A 87 -7.98 -1.70 -4.09
CA GLN A 87 -7.51 -2.50 -5.22
C GLN A 87 -8.63 -3.47 -5.59
N GLU A 88 -8.71 -3.79 -6.87
CA GLU A 88 -9.69 -4.76 -7.36
C GLU A 88 -9.49 -6.08 -6.59
N SER A 89 -10.53 -6.52 -5.91
CA SER A 89 -10.51 -7.78 -5.15
C SER A 89 -10.98 -8.92 -6.05
N ASP A 90 -10.40 -10.11 -5.89
CA ASP A 90 -10.85 -11.37 -6.53
C ASP A 90 -12.28 -11.82 -6.12
N ILE A 91 -13.00 -11.02 -5.33
CA ILE A 91 -14.38 -11.27 -4.93
C ILE A 91 -15.27 -11.12 -6.17
N GLU A 92 -16.07 -12.15 -6.46
CA GLU A 92 -17.09 -12.15 -7.50
C GLU A 92 -17.87 -10.84 -7.53
N GLU A 93 -18.00 -10.30 -8.74
CA GLU A 93 -18.54 -8.98 -9.04
C GLU A 93 -19.87 -8.68 -8.30
N ASP A 94 -19.91 -7.50 -7.70
CA ASP A 94 -21.12 -6.75 -7.31
C ASP A 94 -22.04 -7.29 -6.20
N ILE A 95 -21.56 -8.20 -5.33
CA ILE A 95 -22.31 -8.56 -4.10
C ILE A 95 -22.68 -7.35 -3.23
N ALA A 96 -21.89 -6.27 -3.30
CA ALA A 96 -22.13 -5.03 -2.56
C ALA A 96 -23.36 -4.26 -3.05
N PHE A 97 -23.83 -4.52 -4.28
CA PHE A 97 -25.04 -3.95 -4.84
C PHE A 97 -26.23 -4.91 -4.79
N ILE A 98 -26.14 -5.96 -3.97
CA ILE A 98 -27.27 -6.80 -3.64
C ILE A 98 -27.92 -6.28 -2.35
N ILE A 99 -29.21 -6.00 -2.44
CA ILE A 99 -30.03 -5.57 -1.30
C ILE A 99 -30.02 -6.62 -0.19
N GLY A 100 -29.81 -6.18 1.05
CA GLY A 100 -29.71 -7.04 2.22
C GLY A 100 -28.28 -7.45 2.56
N THR A 101 -27.30 -7.14 1.70
CA THR A 101 -25.88 -7.38 1.96
C THR A 101 -25.26 -6.15 2.62
N ARG A 102 -24.47 -6.37 3.68
CA ARG A 102 -23.58 -5.35 4.26
C ARG A 102 -22.15 -5.68 3.88
N VAL A 103 -21.53 -4.81 3.07
CA VAL A 103 -20.12 -4.95 2.67
C VAL A 103 -19.32 -3.79 3.24
N GLU A 104 -18.22 -4.11 3.90
CA GLU A 104 -17.25 -3.13 4.39
C GLU A 104 -15.87 -3.51 3.85
N ARG A 105 -15.23 -2.56 3.16
CA ARG A 105 -13.90 -2.74 2.56
C ARG A 105 -12.97 -1.67 3.11
N VAL A 106 -11.88 -2.10 3.73
CA VAL A 106 -10.83 -1.23 4.27
C VAL A 106 -9.51 -1.64 3.63
N CYS A 107 -8.76 -0.68 3.12
CA CYS A 107 -7.46 -0.92 2.51
C CYS A 107 -6.50 0.24 2.81
N ILE A 108 -5.21 -0.05 2.72
CA ILE A 108 -4.14 0.95 2.84
C ILE A 108 -3.54 1.17 1.45
N ARG A 109 -3.31 2.44 1.09
CA ARG A 109 -2.78 2.83 -0.21
C ARG A 109 -1.59 3.77 -0.08
N SER A 110 -0.59 3.57 -0.94
CA SER A 110 0.50 4.55 -1.09
C SER A 110 -0.08 5.85 -1.63
N LEU A 111 0.19 6.94 -0.89
CA LEU A 111 -0.18 8.28 -1.31
C LEU A 111 0.47 8.66 -2.64
N GLN A 112 1.72 8.23 -2.89
CA GLN A 112 2.39 8.53 -4.16
C GLN A 112 1.71 7.87 -5.33
N TYR A 113 1.35 6.59 -5.18
CA TYR A 113 0.64 5.86 -6.23
C TYR A 113 -0.72 6.51 -6.51
N LEU A 114 -1.51 6.77 -5.46
CA LEU A 114 -2.82 7.42 -5.61
C LEU A 114 -2.73 8.79 -6.29
N TRP A 115 -1.74 9.60 -5.92
CA TRP A 115 -1.55 10.93 -6.51
C TRP A 115 -1.13 10.83 -7.97
N GLN A 116 -0.13 10.01 -8.30
CA GLN A 116 0.40 9.87 -9.67
C GLN A 116 -0.61 9.25 -10.64
N SER A 117 -1.48 8.35 -10.17
CA SER A 117 -2.52 7.73 -10.98
C SER A 117 -3.86 8.45 -10.90
N SER A 118 -3.93 9.60 -10.22
CA SER A 118 -5.20 10.30 -9.99
C SER A 118 -5.72 10.95 -11.27
N GLU A 119 -7.03 10.85 -11.46
CA GLU A 119 -7.76 11.56 -12.51
C GLU A 119 -8.92 12.31 -11.85
N LEU A 120 -9.07 13.60 -12.14
CA LEU A 120 -10.20 14.38 -11.65
C LEU A 120 -11.39 14.21 -12.59
N VAL A 121 -12.25 13.26 -12.25
CA VAL A 121 -13.53 13.00 -12.92
C VAL A 121 -14.66 13.27 -11.95
N PHE A 122 -15.65 14.02 -12.42
CA PHE A 122 -16.87 14.28 -11.70
C PHE A 122 -17.96 13.27 -12.08
N PHE A 123 -18.66 12.78 -11.07
CA PHE A 123 -19.71 11.77 -11.19
C PHE A 123 -21.03 12.31 -10.68
N ASP A 124 -22.09 12.15 -11.47
CA ASP A 124 -23.47 12.27 -11.02
C ASP A 124 -24.07 10.85 -11.02
N LEU A 125 -24.51 10.34 -9.86
CA LEU A 125 -24.94 8.95 -9.69
C LEU A 125 -26.46 8.80 -9.79
N TYR A 126 -26.91 7.73 -10.45
CA TYR A 126 -28.32 7.43 -10.67
C TYR A 126 -28.64 5.96 -10.43
N LEU A 127 -29.84 5.70 -9.90
CA LEU A 127 -30.48 4.41 -9.84
C LEU A 127 -31.30 4.18 -11.13
N ILE A 128 -31.12 3.02 -11.77
CA ILE A 128 -31.86 2.65 -12.97
C ILE A 128 -33.22 2.04 -12.58
N ASN A 129 -34.29 2.41 -13.28
CA ASN A 129 -35.56 1.69 -13.20
C ASN A 129 -35.48 0.36 -13.98
N ASN A 130 -35.73 -0.76 -13.29
CA ASN A 130 -35.68 -2.12 -13.83
C ASN A 130 -36.74 -2.38 -14.92
N GLN A 131 -37.88 -1.69 -14.86
CA GLN A 131 -38.95 -1.79 -15.86
C GLN A 131 -38.65 -0.92 -17.08
N ASN A 132 -38.29 0.34 -16.83
CA ASN A 132 -37.93 1.29 -17.87
C ASN A 132 -36.49 1.75 -17.69
N LYS A 133 -35.53 1.06 -18.32
CA LYS A 133 -34.10 1.36 -18.18
C LYS A 133 -33.69 2.77 -18.65
N THR A 134 -34.59 3.50 -19.31
CA THR A 134 -34.38 4.90 -19.71
C THR A 134 -34.66 5.90 -18.60
N GLU A 135 -35.43 5.49 -17.59
CA GLU A 135 -35.74 6.32 -16.43
C GLU A 135 -34.64 6.18 -15.38
N LEU A 136 -34.01 7.31 -15.08
CA LEU A 136 -32.92 7.42 -14.13
C LEU A 136 -33.36 8.22 -12.91
N TYR A 137 -33.22 7.63 -11.74
CA TYR A 137 -33.51 8.29 -10.48
C TYR A 137 -32.23 8.84 -9.85
N PRO A 138 -32.10 10.15 -9.61
CA PRO A 138 -30.87 10.72 -9.08
C PRO A 138 -30.62 10.30 -7.63
N ILE A 139 -29.39 9.92 -7.32
CA ILE A 139 -28.96 9.56 -5.97
C ILE A 139 -28.34 10.80 -5.30
N PRO A 140 -28.91 11.29 -4.19
CA PRO A 140 -28.29 12.38 -3.43
C PRO A 140 -26.96 11.96 -2.81
N VAL A 141 -26.04 12.91 -2.70
CA VAL A 141 -24.72 12.71 -2.11
C VAL A 141 -24.54 13.62 -0.90
N LEU A 142 -24.22 13.05 0.26
CA LEU A 142 -23.88 13.77 1.49
C LEU A 142 -22.36 13.76 1.68
N ILE A 143 -21.71 14.90 1.48
CA ILE A 143 -20.29 15.06 1.76
C ILE A 143 -20.12 15.55 3.19
N ARG A 144 -19.52 14.74 4.07
CA ARG A 144 -19.46 15.01 5.52
C ARG A 144 -18.66 16.26 5.87
N ASN A 145 -17.56 16.48 5.18
CA ASN A 145 -16.59 17.52 5.49
C ASN A 145 -16.80 18.83 4.69
N ILE A 146 -18.05 19.13 4.30
CA ILE A 146 -18.40 20.43 3.73
C ILE A 146 -18.50 21.47 4.85
N VAL A 147 -17.84 22.61 4.63
CA VAL A 147 -17.99 23.81 5.44
C VAL A 147 -18.81 24.84 4.65
N VAL A 148 -19.93 25.30 5.23
CA VAL A 148 -20.72 26.41 4.69
C VAL A 148 -20.77 27.49 5.75
N ASN A 149 -20.37 28.72 5.41
CA ASN A 149 -20.33 29.85 6.34
C ASN A 149 -19.53 29.58 7.64
N GLY A 150 -18.50 28.73 7.57
CA GLY A 150 -17.66 28.38 8.71
C GLY A 150 -18.19 27.22 9.59
N GLU A 151 -19.35 26.64 9.26
CA GLU A 151 -19.94 25.51 10.00
C GLU A 151 -19.90 24.20 9.19
N LEU A 152 -19.67 23.08 9.89
CA LEU A 152 -19.72 21.72 9.32
C LEU A 152 -21.17 21.24 9.24
N VAL A 153 -21.85 21.65 8.18
CA VAL A 153 -23.30 21.48 7.98
C VAL A 153 -23.78 20.02 7.86
N ASN A 154 -22.89 19.09 7.52
CA ASN A 154 -23.22 17.69 7.23
C ASN A 154 -22.74 16.68 8.31
N MET A 155 -22.38 17.17 9.49
CA MET A 155 -21.89 16.34 10.60
C MET A 155 -22.94 16.10 11.70
N GLU A 156 -23.87 17.03 11.85
CA GLU A 156 -24.89 16.98 12.90
C GLU A 156 -25.98 15.95 12.60
N LYS A 157 -26.70 15.51 13.65
CA LYS A 157 -27.87 14.62 13.49
C LYS A 157 -29.06 15.33 12.85
N ASP A 158 -29.12 16.65 13.00
CA ASP A 158 -30.19 17.47 12.45
C ASP A 158 -30.04 17.61 10.93
N MET A 159 -30.98 17.01 10.20
CA MET A 159 -30.99 16.98 8.74
C MET A 159 -31.39 18.33 8.11
N SER A 160 -31.96 19.26 8.87
CA SER A 160 -32.34 20.59 8.38
C SER A 160 -31.12 21.43 7.95
N LYS A 161 -29.98 21.19 8.59
CA LYS A 161 -28.71 21.83 8.25
C LYS A 161 -27.99 21.15 7.09
N TRP A 162 -28.33 19.91 6.76
CA TRP A 162 -27.60 19.17 5.73
C TRP A 162 -27.72 19.84 4.37
N ARG A 163 -26.67 19.69 3.59
CA ARG A 163 -26.48 20.19 2.23
C ARG A 163 -26.03 19.03 1.35
N LEU A 164 -26.99 18.44 0.64
CA LEU A 164 -26.81 17.35 -0.33
C LEU A 164 -26.30 17.85 -1.70
N VAL A 165 -25.36 17.16 -2.32
CA VAL A 165 -24.90 17.49 -3.67
C VAL A 165 -25.32 16.41 -4.65
N ARG A 166 -25.26 16.72 -5.95
CA ARG A 166 -25.43 15.72 -7.01
C ARG A 166 -24.11 15.12 -7.47
N ARG A 167 -23.08 15.94 -7.44
CA ARG A 167 -21.79 15.67 -8.07
C ARG A 167 -20.71 15.42 -7.04
N PHE A 168 -19.90 14.41 -7.28
CA PHE A 168 -18.74 14.07 -6.46
C PHE A 168 -17.56 13.63 -7.33
N PHE A 169 -16.39 13.48 -6.71
CA PHE A 169 -15.19 12.91 -7.32
C PHE A 169 -14.54 11.94 -6.34
N LEU A 170 -13.63 11.08 -6.80
CA LEU A 170 -12.88 10.18 -5.92
C LEU A 170 -11.49 10.73 -5.57
N THR A 171 -10.85 11.41 -6.52
CA THR A 171 -9.54 12.05 -6.34
C THR A 171 -9.52 13.41 -6.99
N ASP A 172 -8.83 14.35 -6.37
CA ASP A 172 -8.60 15.70 -6.87
C ASP A 172 -7.14 16.10 -6.60
N HIS A 173 -6.38 16.19 -7.69
CA HIS A 173 -4.99 16.63 -7.70
C HIS A 173 -4.81 18.05 -8.24
N ILE A 174 -5.89 18.74 -8.61
CA ILE A 174 -5.83 19.99 -9.38
C ILE A 174 -6.34 21.17 -8.55
N SER A 175 -7.45 21.02 -7.80
CA SER A 175 -8.07 22.18 -7.13
C SER A 175 -7.22 22.77 -6.00
N GLY A 176 -6.20 22.04 -5.52
CA GLY A 176 -5.22 22.51 -4.56
C GLY A 176 -4.01 23.23 -5.18
N ILE A 177 -4.00 23.46 -6.50
CA ILE A 177 -2.95 24.24 -7.16
C ILE A 177 -3.27 25.72 -6.89
N GLU A 178 -2.49 26.36 -6.03
CA GLU A 178 -2.52 27.81 -5.90
C GLU A 178 -1.87 28.41 -7.15
N GLU A 179 -2.62 29.28 -7.83
CA GLU A 179 -2.04 30.11 -8.89
C GLU A 179 -1.17 31.19 -8.22
N GLU A 180 0.11 31.22 -8.61
CA GLU A 180 1.06 32.34 -8.53
C GLU A 180 2.10 32.42 -7.38
N THR A 181 3.25 33.02 -7.75
CA THR A 181 4.15 33.89 -6.95
C THR A 181 5.47 33.41 -6.36
N ASN A 182 5.83 32.12 -6.35
CA ASN A 182 7.20 31.74 -5.97
C ASN A 182 7.81 30.73 -6.94
N LEU A 183 8.40 31.29 -7.99
CA LEU A 183 9.42 30.66 -8.83
C LEU A 183 10.59 30.18 -7.94
N ASN A 184 10.43 29.02 -7.30
CA ASN A 184 11.57 28.21 -6.96
C ASN A 184 12.11 27.67 -8.29
N HIS A 185 13.07 28.39 -8.88
CA HIS A 185 13.79 28.14 -10.15
C HIS A 185 14.42 26.73 -10.32
N LYS A 186 14.10 25.75 -9.48
CA LYS A 186 14.60 24.37 -9.62
C LYS A 186 13.59 23.37 -10.16
N HIS A 187 12.28 23.64 -10.11
CA HIS A 187 11.27 22.73 -10.65
C HIS A 187 10.13 23.50 -11.32
N ASN A 188 10.15 23.60 -12.66
CA ASN A 188 9.11 24.20 -13.50
C ASN A 188 7.83 23.36 -13.53
N GLN A 189 7.26 23.01 -12.37
CA GLN A 189 5.98 22.31 -12.29
C GLN A 189 5.12 22.90 -11.16
N PRO A 190 3.85 23.24 -11.43
CA PRO A 190 2.92 23.61 -10.37
C PRO A 190 2.77 22.43 -9.42
N VAL A 191 3.10 22.63 -8.14
CA VAL A 191 2.93 21.61 -7.10
C VAL A 191 1.59 21.90 -6.43
N ALA A 192 0.61 21.02 -6.57
CA ALA A 192 -0.63 21.16 -5.82
C ALA A 192 -0.32 21.14 -4.31
N LYS A 193 -0.78 22.16 -3.59
CA LYS A 193 -0.58 22.34 -2.15
C LYS A 193 -1.33 21.28 -1.35
N VAL A 194 -2.41 20.75 -1.92
CA VAL A 194 -3.25 19.73 -1.32
C VAL A 194 -3.72 18.75 -2.38
N PHE A 195 -3.56 17.45 -2.09
CA PHE A 195 -4.22 16.37 -2.79
C PHE A 195 -5.41 15.88 -1.96
N ARG A 196 -6.61 15.89 -2.56
CA ARG A 196 -7.84 15.48 -1.88
C ARG A 196 -8.32 14.15 -2.44
N TYR A 197 -8.74 13.24 -1.57
CA TYR A 197 -9.21 11.92 -1.97
C TYR A 197 -10.35 11.44 -1.08
N ALA A 198 -11.25 10.63 -1.66
CA ALA A 198 -12.36 10.02 -0.93
C ALA A 198 -11.82 8.95 0.03
N SER A 199 -11.72 9.29 1.31
CA SER A 199 -11.21 8.39 2.35
C SER A 199 -12.27 7.38 2.82
N GLU A 200 -13.54 7.74 2.68
CA GLU A 200 -14.68 6.88 3.01
C GLU A 200 -15.79 7.12 2.00
N VAL A 201 -16.37 6.03 1.49
CA VAL A 201 -17.55 6.07 0.61
C VAL A 201 -18.53 5.02 1.12
N SER A 202 -19.77 5.45 1.39
CA SER A 202 -20.82 4.58 1.94
C SER A 202 -22.13 4.81 1.19
N LEU A 203 -22.63 3.78 0.52
CA LEU A 203 -23.97 3.78 -0.06
C LEU A 203 -24.96 3.24 0.98
N LYS A 204 -25.87 4.09 1.45
CA LYS A 204 -26.90 3.74 2.43
C LYS A 204 -28.22 3.53 1.73
N ILE A 205 -28.84 2.38 1.98
CA ILE A 205 -30.18 2.05 1.49
C ILE A 205 -31.03 1.69 2.69
N VAL A 206 -32.21 2.29 2.77
CA VAL A 206 -33.15 2.11 3.88
C VAL A 206 -34.49 1.65 3.31
N PHE A 207 -34.99 0.52 3.79
CA PHE A 207 -36.33 0.06 3.45
C PHE A 207 -37.39 0.89 4.14
N LYS A 208 -38.52 1.07 3.46
CA LYS A 208 -39.69 1.70 4.06
C LYS A 208 -40.37 0.74 5.01
N SER A 209 -40.75 1.26 6.18
CA SER A 209 -41.60 0.53 7.13
C SER A 209 -43.05 0.48 6.66
N GLU A 210 -43.48 1.49 5.89
CA GLU A 210 -44.85 1.65 5.41
C GLU A 210 -44.93 1.51 3.89
N GLY A 211 -46.04 0.98 3.38
CA GLY A 211 -46.29 0.79 1.95
C GLY A 211 -46.02 -0.64 1.47
N LYS A 212 -45.65 -0.77 0.19
CA LYS A 212 -45.40 -2.09 -0.42
C LYS A 212 -44.08 -2.67 0.11
N PRO A 213 -44.07 -3.93 0.58
CA PRO A 213 -42.83 -4.60 0.99
C PRO A 213 -41.79 -4.55 -0.13
N GLY A 214 -40.54 -4.27 0.23
CA GLY A 214 -39.45 -4.17 -0.73
C GLY A 214 -39.21 -2.76 -1.30
N THR A 215 -40.05 -1.78 -0.97
CA THR A 215 -39.80 -0.39 -1.34
C THR A 215 -38.73 0.24 -0.43
N ILE A 216 -37.92 1.13 -1.00
CA ILE A 216 -36.81 1.80 -0.31
C ILE A 216 -36.97 3.31 -0.37
N TYR A 217 -36.44 4.01 0.62
CA TYR A 217 -36.16 5.44 0.51
C TYR A 217 -35.04 5.71 -0.50
N PRO A 218 -34.93 6.94 -1.01
CA PRO A 218 -33.84 7.35 -1.88
C PRO A 218 -32.49 6.86 -1.34
N PRO A 219 -31.73 6.06 -2.11
CA PRO A 219 -30.39 5.68 -1.70
C PRO A 219 -29.56 6.93 -1.44
N LEU A 220 -28.75 6.93 -0.39
CA LEU A 220 -27.90 8.06 -0.04
C LEU A 220 -26.44 7.66 -0.15
N LEU A 221 -25.69 8.33 -1.03
CA LEU A 221 -24.24 8.19 -1.08
C LEU A 221 -23.60 9.14 -0.07
N VAL A 222 -22.81 8.63 0.86
CA VAL A 222 -22.11 9.42 1.87
C VAL A 222 -20.62 9.36 1.58
N ILE A 223 -19.96 10.52 1.50
CA ILE A 223 -18.53 10.62 1.20
C ILE A 223 -17.84 11.47 2.26
N SER A 224 -16.68 10.99 2.70
CA SER A 224 -15.72 11.78 3.49
C SER A 224 -14.47 11.98 2.66
N TYR A 225 -14.01 13.22 2.51
CA TYR A 225 -12.72 13.51 1.88
C TYR A 225 -11.63 13.71 2.91
N ALA A 226 -10.44 13.18 2.62
CA ALA A 226 -9.21 13.50 3.32
C ALA A 226 -8.29 14.31 2.41
N GLU A 227 -7.38 15.04 3.04
CA GLU A 227 -6.43 15.93 2.39
C GLU A 227 -5.01 15.51 2.76
N ALA A 228 -4.11 15.55 1.78
CA ALA A 228 -2.70 15.26 1.96
C ALA A 228 -1.86 16.38 1.38
N THR A 229 -0.81 16.77 2.09
CA THR A 229 0.11 17.84 1.67
C THR A 229 1.33 17.28 0.93
N PRO A 230 2.08 18.12 0.20
CA PRO A 230 3.39 17.75 -0.35
C PRO A 230 4.38 17.24 0.72
N ASP A 231 4.29 17.73 1.96
CA ASP A 231 5.13 17.24 3.04
C ASP A 231 4.77 15.80 3.44
N ASP A 232 3.48 15.45 3.43
CA ASP A 232 3.02 14.08 3.65
C ASP A 232 3.50 13.14 2.53
N TYR A 233 3.44 13.62 1.28
CA TYR A 233 4.00 12.94 0.12
C TYR A 233 5.51 12.68 0.29
N MET A 234 6.25 13.70 0.73
CA MET A 234 7.71 13.62 0.94
C MET A 234 8.10 12.79 2.15
N LYS A 235 7.29 12.79 3.23
CA LYS A 235 7.49 11.94 4.41
C LYS A 235 7.38 10.46 4.04
N ASN A 236 6.37 10.11 3.25
CA ASN A 236 6.22 8.74 2.74
C ASN A 236 7.37 8.39 1.77
N LYS A 237 7.84 9.31 0.92
CA LYS A 237 9.05 9.11 0.09
C LYS A 237 10.32 8.87 0.93
N LYS A 238 10.50 9.64 2.01
CA LYS A 238 11.61 9.46 2.96
C LYS A 238 11.56 8.10 3.62
N LEU A 239 10.38 7.58 3.95
CA LEU A 239 10.21 6.25 4.55
C LEU A 239 10.77 5.14 3.66
N HIS A 240 10.53 5.18 2.35
CA HIS A 240 11.12 4.24 1.39
C HIS A 240 12.65 4.34 1.31
N ILE A 241 13.19 5.57 1.34
CA ILE A 241 14.65 5.80 1.31
C ILE A 241 15.30 5.31 2.61
N PHE A 242 14.69 5.57 3.76
CA PHE A 242 15.16 5.07 5.05
C PHE A 242 15.07 3.56 5.13
N ALA A 243 13.97 2.95 4.65
CA ALA A 243 13.84 1.49 4.57
C ALA A 243 14.94 0.89 3.68
N PHE A 244 15.25 1.52 2.55
CA PHE A 244 16.36 1.11 1.68
C PHE A 244 17.71 1.21 2.37
N ALA A 245 18.05 2.39 2.90
CA ALA A 245 19.32 2.63 3.59
C ALA A 245 19.50 1.70 4.80
N TRP A 246 18.44 1.49 5.59
CA TRP A 246 18.45 0.60 6.75
C TRP A 246 18.66 -0.86 6.34
N SER A 247 18.08 -1.30 5.22
CA SER A 247 18.27 -2.65 4.68
C SER A 247 19.68 -2.84 4.12
N VAL A 248 20.26 -1.83 3.47
CA VAL A 248 21.68 -1.85 3.06
C VAL A 248 22.58 -1.96 4.29
N LEU A 249 22.34 -1.17 5.34
CA LEU A 249 23.13 -1.22 6.58
C LEU A 249 23.03 -2.57 7.29
N GLN A 250 21.83 -3.15 7.37
CA GLN A 250 21.63 -4.49 7.93
C GLN A 250 22.35 -5.56 7.10
N THR A 251 22.25 -5.49 5.78
CA THR A 251 22.93 -6.42 4.88
C THR A 251 24.45 -6.29 5.01
N TYR A 252 24.97 -5.08 5.08
CA TYR A 252 26.39 -4.80 5.25
C TYR A 252 26.91 -5.30 6.60
N SER A 253 26.18 -5.02 7.68
CA SER A 253 26.49 -5.52 9.03
C SER A 253 26.53 -7.05 9.06
N TRP A 254 25.54 -7.72 8.47
CA TRP A 254 25.52 -9.17 8.35
C TRP A 254 26.67 -9.71 7.47
N PHE A 255 26.94 -9.06 6.33
CA PHE A 255 28.02 -9.43 5.42
C PHE A 255 29.39 -9.36 6.11
N ARG A 256 29.66 -8.28 6.87
CA ARG A 256 30.87 -8.12 7.67
C ARG A 256 31.02 -9.21 8.74
N ARG A 257 29.93 -9.58 9.42
CA ARG A 257 29.93 -10.68 10.41
C ARG A 257 30.16 -12.06 9.79
N SER A 258 29.81 -12.24 8.52
CA SER A 258 29.93 -13.53 7.83
C SER A 258 31.34 -13.81 7.29
N GLY A 259 32.28 -12.86 7.41
CA GLY A 259 33.68 -13.03 6.99
C GLY A 259 33.87 -13.23 5.48
N LYS A 260 32.87 -12.91 4.65
CA LYS A 260 32.94 -13.12 3.20
C LYS A 260 33.74 -12.00 2.53
N HIS A 261 34.50 -12.35 1.49
CA HIS A 261 35.35 -11.41 0.74
C HIS A 261 34.66 -10.81 -0.50
N ALA A 262 33.50 -11.34 -0.91
CA ALA A 262 32.74 -10.84 -2.06
C ALA A 262 31.22 -11.01 -1.85
N ALA A 263 30.45 -10.08 -2.43
CA ALA A 263 29.00 -10.14 -2.42
C ALA A 263 28.49 -11.28 -3.31
N ASP A 264 28.10 -12.38 -2.68
CA ASP A 264 27.54 -13.57 -3.32
C ASP A 264 26.00 -13.54 -3.37
N LEU A 265 25.36 -14.48 -4.08
CA LEU A 265 23.90 -14.61 -4.23
C LEU A 265 23.15 -14.60 -2.88
N VAL A 266 23.75 -15.19 -1.84
CA VAL A 266 23.22 -15.19 -0.47
C VAL A 266 23.13 -13.77 0.12
N THR A 267 24.07 -12.88 -0.23
CA THR A 267 24.08 -11.48 0.21
C THR A 267 22.96 -10.69 -0.47
N VAL A 268 22.74 -10.96 -1.76
CA VAL A 268 21.61 -10.39 -2.51
C VAL A 268 20.28 -10.87 -1.95
N GLY A 269 20.15 -12.17 -1.66
CA GLY A 269 18.97 -12.73 -1.01
C GLY A 269 18.70 -12.12 0.37
N LYS A 270 19.74 -11.93 1.19
CA LYS A 270 19.66 -11.24 2.48
C LYS A 270 19.18 -9.79 2.35
N PHE A 271 19.69 -9.07 1.36
CA PHE A 271 19.24 -7.72 1.07
C PHE A 271 17.77 -7.67 0.71
N ILE A 272 17.32 -8.56 -0.18
CA ILE A 272 15.91 -8.64 -0.59
C ILE A 272 15.01 -8.93 0.61
N ILE A 273 15.40 -9.85 1.51
CA ILE A 273 14.64 -10.18 2.72
C ILE A 273 14.57 -9.00 3.70
N PHE A 274 15.67 -8.28 3.91
CA PHE A 274 15.65 -7.10 4.79
C PHE A 274 14.86 -5.94 4.16
N MET A 275 14.99 -5.75 2.85
CA MET A 275 14.19 -4.78 2.09
C MET A 275 12.70 -5.08 2.20
N SER A 276 12.29 -6.32 1.93
CA SER A 276 10.89 -6.72 2.00
C SER A 276 10.35 -6.65 3.42
N GLY A 277 11.15 -6.94 4.45
CA GLY A 277 10.76 -6.77 5.85
C GLY A 277 10.65 -5.31 6.30
N ASN A 278 11.52 -4.42 5.83
CA ASN A 278 11.48 -3.00 6.19
C ASN A 278 10.44 -2.21 5.38
N LEU A 279 10.22 -2.56 4.10
CA LEU A 279 9.06 -2.11 3.32
C LEU A 279 7.76 -2.73 3.88
N GLY A 280 7.86 -3.97 4.33
CA GLY A 280 6.82 -4.76 4.96
C GLY A 280 6.33 -4.19 6.28
N LYS A 281 7.02 -3.31 7.00
CA LYS A 281 6.43 -2.73 8.22
C LYS A 281 5.22 -1.82 7.96
N ASP A 282 5.06 -1.33 6.72
CA ASP A 282 3.84 -0.69 6.22
C ASP A 282 3.00 -1.61 5.30
N VAL A 283 3.61 -2.62 4.67
CA VAL A 283 2.96 -3.57 3.74
C VAL A 283 2.56 -4.91 4.41
N MET A 284 2.93 -5.18 5.66
CA MET A 284 2.72 -6.46 6.38
C MET A 284 1.25 -6.71 6.69
N TYR A 285 0.43 -5.66 6.77
CA TYR A 285 -1.01 -5.83 6.86
C TYR A 285 -1.66 -6.07 5.48
N THR A 286 -0.93 -5.86 4.38
CA THR A 286 -1.40 -6.01 2.99
C THR A 286 -0.94 -7.32 2.35
N LEU A 287 -0.04 -8.07 3.00
CA LEU A 287 0.36 -9.43 2.63
C LEU A 287 -0.13 -10.46 3.66
N LEU A 288 -1.28 -10.22 4.30
CA LEU A 288 -2.01 -11.37 4.86
C LEU A 288 -2.32 -12.29 3.67
N PRO A 289 -1.79 -13.52 3.65
CA PRO A 289 -2.11 -14.45 2.57
C PRO A 289 -3.63 -14.62 2.58
N THR A 290 -4.25 -14.67 1.40
CA THR A 290 -5.63 -15.11 1.31
C THR A 290 -5.77 -16.48 1.98
N SER A 291 -6.93 -16.80 2.54
CA SER A 291 -7.14 -18.01 3.38
C SER A 291 -6.59 -19.31 2.76
N GLN A 292 -6.51 -19.43 1.44
CA GLN A 292 -5.88 -20.58 0.77
C GLN A 292 -4.35 -20.57 0.79
N GLN A 293 -3.68 -19.41 0.76
CA GLN A 293 -2.21 -19.33 0.82
C GLN A 293 -1.65 -19.51 2.24
N GLU A 294 -2.45 -19.26 3.29
CA GLU A 294 -2.03 -19.45 4.69
C GLU A 294 -1.64 -20.91 4.97
N ASP A 295 -2.42 -21.87 4.45
CA ASP A 295 -2.16 -23.30 4.65
C ASP A 295 -0.86 -23.75 3.98
N PHE A 296 -0.62 -23.34 2.73
CA PHE A 296 0.62 -23.66 2.02
C PHE A 296 1.85 -23.05 2.69
N LEU A 297 1.73 -21.80 3.17
CA LEU A 297 2.83 -21.10 3.82
C LEU A 297 3.16 -21.71 5.19
N SER A 298 2.15 -22.10 5.96
CA SER A 298 2.32 -22.75 7.27
C SER A 298 3.07 -24.09 7.14
N VAL A 299 2.69 -24.92 6.17
CA VAL A 299 3.37 -26.20 5.88
C VAL A 299 4.82 -25.97 5.43
N TYR A 300 5.05 -24.99 4.55
CA TYR A 300 6.39 -24.67 4.06
C TYR A 300 7.32 -24.19 5.19
N ILE A 301 6.83 -23.31 6.07
CA ILE A 301 7.58 -22.84 7.24
C ILE A 301 7.89 -24.01 8.20
N GLY A 302 6.94 -24.92 8.41
CA GLY A 302 7.14 -26.11 9.22
C GLY A 302 8.27 -27.01 8.69
N ILE A 303 8.29 -27.27 7.39
CA ILE A 303 9.34 -28.06 6.74
C ILE A 303 10.70 -27.36 6.83
N ALA A 304 10.74 -26.05 6.56
CA ALA A 304 11.97 -25.27 6.63
C ALA A 304 12.56 -25.25 8.05
N PHE A 305 11.72 -25.17 9.08
CA PHE A 305 12.13 -25.25 10.48
C PHE A 305 12.72 -26.62 10.83
N ALA A 306 12.05 -27.71 10.42
CA ALA A 306 12.51 -29.08 10.68
C ALA A 306 13.89 -29.35 10.04
N LEU A 307 14.08 -28.95 8.78
CA LEU A 307 15.36 -29.10 8.09
C LEU A 307 16.47 -28.26 8.73
N LYS A 308 16.14 -27.08 9.25
CA LYS A 308 17.10 -26.23 9.98
C LYS A 308 17.48 -26.82 11.33
N ALA A 309 16.54 -27.43 12.05
CA ALA A 309 16.84 -28.14 13.29
C ALA A 309 17.75 -29.34 13.04
N LEU A 310 17.50 -30.10 11.96
CA LEU A 310 18.35 -31.23 11.57
C LEU A 310 19.78 -30.79 11.20
N GLN A 311 19.91 -29.66 10.50
CA GLN A 311 21.20 -29.05 10.19
C GLN A 311 21.96 -28.61 11.47
N LEU A 312 21.25 -28.07 12.46
CA LEU A 312 21.82 -27.68 13.75
C LEU A 312 22.30 -28.91 14.53
N ILE A 313 21.50 -29.97 14.57
CA ILE A 313 21.85 -31.24 15.24
C ILE A 313 23.09 -31.85 14.60
N HIS A 314 23.16 -31.88 13.26
CA HIS A 314 24.36 -32.35 12.56
C HIS A 314 25.61 -31.54 12.95
N LEU A 315 25.50 -30.21 13.05
CA LEU A 315 26.61 -29.36 13.47
C LEU A 315 27.03 -29.63 14.92
N LEU A 316 26.07 -29.85 15.82
CA LEU A 316 26.33 -30.21 17.22
C LEU A 316 27.02 -31.58 17.35
N VAL A 317 26.58 -32.57 16.59
CA VAL A 317 27.21 -33.91 16.59
C VAL A 317 28.66 -33.82 16.11
N VAL A 318 28.93 -33.06 15.05
CA VAL A 318 30.30 -32.83 14.57
C VAL A 318 31.13 -32.13 15.65
N GLN A 319 30.57 -31.15 16.36
CA GLN A 319 31.29 -30.46 17.44
C GLN A 319 31.54 -31.34 18.67
N CYS A 320 30.62 -32.24 19.01
CA CYS A 320 30.79 -33.19 20.11
C CYS A 320 31.79 -34.32 19.80
N ASN A 321 32.07 -34.58 18.52
CA ASN A 321 33.02 -35.60 18.07
C ASN A 321 34.42 -35.02 17.77
N ILE A 322 34.64 -33.73 18.03
CA ILE A 322 35.96 -33.11 17.93
C ILE A 322 36.59 -33.06 19.33
N ASP A 323 37.68 -33.79 19.51
CA ASP A 323 38.50 -33.67 20.72
C ASP A 323 39.25 -32.34 20.69
N ILE A 324 38.79 -31.39 21.51
CA ILE A 324 39.46 -30.10 21.71
C ILE A 324 40.63 -30.33 22.68
N PHE A 325 41.84 -30.42 22.13
CA PHE A 325 43.07 -30.44 22.92
C PHE A 325 43.41 -29.02 23.39
N TYR A 326 43.17 -28.72 24.66
CA TYR A 326 43.60 -27.47 25.29
C TYR A 326 45.08 -27.56 25.67
N ILE A 327 45.93 -26.76 25.02
CA ILE A 327 47.31 -26.55 25.45
C ILE A 327 47.30 -25.47 26.54
N ASP A 328 47.54 -25.89 27.78
CA ASP A 328 47.82 -24.97 28.88
C ASP A 328 49.26 -24.48 28.75
N TRP A 329 49.42 -23.19 28.43
CA TRP A 329 50.74 -22.56 28.29
C TRP A 329 51.22 -22.02 29.66
N GLU A 330 51.37 -22.89 30.65
CA GLU A 330 52.10 -22.51 31.88
C GLU A 330 53.62 -22.73 31.67
N ARG A 331 54.42 -21.68 31.87
CA ARG A 331 55.89 -21.75 31.78
C ARG A 331 56.46 -22.67 32.86
N PRO A 332 57.31 -23.67 32.55
CA PRO A 332 57.89 -24.54 33.56
C PRO A 332 58.78 -23.71 34.51
N ARG A 333 58.44 -23.71 35.81
CA ARG A 333 59.25 -23.07 36.84
C ARG A 333 60.49 -23.94 37.12
N VAL A 334 61.66 -23.38 36.82
CA VAL A 334 62.96 -23.99 37.12
C VAL A 334 63.07 -24.19 38.65
N ARG A 335 63.16 -25.45 39.10
CA ARG A 335 63.60 -25.75 40.46
C ARG A 335 65.12 -25.69 40.49
N THR A 336 65.68 -24.66 41.11
CA THR A 336 67.10 -24.60 41.47
C THR A 336 67.40 -25.61 42.56
N SER A 337 67.70 -26.85 42.20
CA SER A 337 68.37 -27.79 43.10
C SER A 337 69.88 -27.58 43.01
N SER A 338 70.41 -26.82 43.95
CA SER A 338 71.85 -26.75 44.23
C SER A 338 72.33 -28.10 44.75
N VAL A 339 73.11 -28.85 43.96
CA VAL A 339 74.00 -29.89 44.51
C VAL A 339 75.34 -29.90 43.76
N SER A 340 76.34 -29.36 44.47
CA SER A 340 77.76 -29.69 44.56
C SER A 340 78.43 -30.50 43.45
N ALA A 341 79.52 -29.91 42.93
CA ALA A 341 80.60 -30.56 42.21
C ALA A 341 81.16 -31.81 42.94
N ARG A 342 81.50 -32.85 42.16
CA ARG A 342 82.70 -33.71 42.31
C ARG A 342 82.85 -34.66 41.10
N THR A 343 83.87 -34.37 40.29
CA THR A 343 84.90 -35.25 39.70
C THR A 343 84.55 -36.66 39.17
N ALA A 344 84.89 -36.92 37.89
CA ALA A 344 85.62 -38.10 37.35
C ALA A 344 85.35 -38.25 35.82
N THR A 345 86.24 -37.76 34.96
CA THR A 345 87.23 -38.51 34.14
C THR A 345 86.69 -39.40 33.00
N THR A 346 87.15 -39.04 31.79
CA THR A 346 87.50 -39.91 30.64
C THR A 346 86.31 -40.50 29.86
N SER A 347 86.11 -40.18 28.57
CA SER A 347 86.85 -40.80 27.45
C SER A 347 86.59 -40.09 26.11
N LYS A 348 87.63 -40.09 25.29
CA LYS A 348 87.75 -39.67 23.89
C LYS A 348 86.77 -40.36 22.93
N ASN A 349 86.40 -39.66 21.85
CA ASN A 349 86.56 -39.98 20.41
C ASN A 349 85.81 -38.87 19.62
N ILE A 350 86.41 -38.00 18.80
CA ILE A 350 87.01 -38.20 17.44
C ILE A 350 86.00 -38.95 16.55
N ALA A 351 85.48 -38.47 15.42
CA ALA A 351 85.78 -37.41 14.44
C ALA A 351 84.41 -36.91 13.86
N GLU A 352 84.22 -36.02 12.89
CA GLU A 352 85.01 -35.41 11.83
C GLU A 352 84.14 -34.28 11.22
N THR A 353 84.83 -33.40 10.50
CA THR A 353 84.53 -32.03 10.05
C THR A 353 83.66 -31.94 8.76
N PRO A 354 83.41 -30.73 8.18
CA PRO A 354 82.17 -30.36 7.50
C PRO A 354 82.40 -29.98 6.01
N ALA A 355 81.37 -29.48 5.31
CA ALA A 355 81.47 -28.60 4.13
C ALA A 355 80.03 -28.30 3.66
N GLY A 356 79.65 -27.13 3.12
CA GLY A 356 80.32 -25.88 2.76
C GLY A 356 79.19 -24.89 2.39
N ALA A 357 79.31 -23.61 2.77
CA ALA A 357 79.78 -22.50 1.92
C ALA A 357 78.85 -22.23 0.71
N ASP A 358 77.99 -21.21 0.79
CA ASP A 358 78.23 -19.80 0.41
C ASP A 358 78.16 -19.56 -1.10
N HIS A 359 77.23 -18.70 -1.58
CA HIS A 359 77.60 -17.32 -1.97
C HIS A 359 76.45 -16.47 -2.56
N LYS A 360 76.33 -15.26 -1.96
CA LYS A 360 76.23 -13.91 -2.54
C LYS A 360 75.16 -13.56 -3.60
N LYS A 361 74.26 -12.65 -3.20
CA LYS A 361 73.77 -11.53 -4.03
C LYS A 361 74.56 -10.25 -3.70
N SER A 362 75.04 -9.58 -4.74
CA SER A 362 75.69 -8.27 -4.71
C SER A 362 74.64 -7.17 -4.93
N SER A 363 74.70 -6.10 -4.12
CA SER A 363 73.92 -4.87 -4.28
C SER A 363 74.90 -3.72 -4.51
N THR A 364 74.68 -2.95 -5.58
CA THR A 364 75.41 -1.72 -5.90
C THR A 364 74.55 -0.49 -5.57
N ASN A 365 75.05 0.28 -4.60
CA ASN A 365 75.14 1.74 -4.49
C ASN A 365 74.15 2.66 -5.23
N PHE A 366 73.57 3.64 -4.52
CA PHE A 366 74.02 5.03 -4.66
C PHE A 366 73.56 5.94 -3.49
N LEU A 367 74.52 6.73 -3.00
CA LEU A 367 74.41 7.78 -1.99
C LEU A 367 73.78 9.07 -2.58
N LYS A 368 73.06 9.85 -1.75
CA LYS A 368 73.50 11.21 -1.37
C LYS A 368 72.64 11.84 -0.27
N SER A 369 73.34 12.25 0.78
CA SER A 369 72.98 13.23 1.80
C SER A 369 73.10 14.65 1.25
N HIS A 370 72.24 15.57 1.69
CA HIS A 370 72.59 16.60 2.68
C HIS A 370 71.46 17.64 2.84
N SER A 371 71.39 18.14 4.09
CA SER A 371 70.69 19.30 4.65
C SER A 371 69.18 19.26 4.70
#